data_AF-A0A2U8FKC0-F1
#
_entry.id   AF-A0A2U8FKC0-F1
#
_cell.length_a   1.000
_cell.length_b   1.000
_cell.length_c   1.000
_cell.angle_alpha   90.00
_cell.angle_beta   90.00
_cell.angle_gamma   90.00
#
_symmetry.space_group_name_H-M   'P 1'
#
loop_
_entity.id
_entity.type
_entity.pdbx_description
1 polymer ?
#
loop_
_entity_poly.entity_id
_entity_poly.type
_entity_poly.pdbx_seq_one_letter_code
_entity_poly.pdbx_strand_id
1 'polypeptide(L)'
;MQITKTKPPEEWSGAYLLECTHCLGRAYIDYLMYCNFIKDMPDGRVKIKVFGSRFSMTGSRIRYVDKTRICESSILDKFNLAWRKQ
;
A
#
# COMPACT_ATOMS: atom_id res chain seq x y z
N MET A 1 11.65 0.74 5.80
CA MET A 1 10.36 0.69 5.08
C MET A 1 10.40 1.72 3.96
N GLN A 2 9.93 1.41 2.75
CA GLN A 2 9.84 2.36 1.63
C GLN A 2 8.42 2.33 1.06
N ILE A 3 7.91 3.45 0.55
CA ILE A 3 6.70 3.43 -0.28
C ILE A 3 7.06 3.01 -1.71
N THR A 4 6.12 2.38 -2.44
CA THR A 4 6.32 2.06 -3.85
C THR A 4 6.81 3.31 -4.59
N LYS A 5 7.76 3.12 -5.52
CA LYS A 5 8.42 4.20 -6.28
C LYS A 5 7.50 4.90 -7.31
N THR A 6 6.21 4.94 -7.05
CA THR A 6 5.19 5.51 -7.92
C THR A 6 4.70 6.82 -7.33
N LYS A 7 4.44 7.81 -8.19
CA LYS A 7 3.65 8.97 -7.82
C LYS A 7 2.35 8.48 -7.15
N PRO A 8 1.84 9.17 -6.12
CA PRO A 8 0.50 8.89 -5.61
C PRO A 8 -0.52 8.80 -6.77
N PRO A 9 -1.30 7.70 -6.86
CA PRO A 9 -2.37 7.58 -7.85
C PRO A 9 -3.40 8.69 -7.65
N GLU A 10 -3.96 9.22 -8.74
CA GLU A 10 -4.99 10.27 -8.67
C GLU A 10 -6.26 9.81 -7.94
N GLU A 11 -6.59 8.53 -8.05
CA GLU A 11 -7.73 7.91 -7.38
C GLU A 11 -7.48 7.56 -5.90
N TRP A 12 -6.25 7.74 -5.40
CA TRP A 12 -5.95 7.46 -3.99
C TRP A 12 -6.52 8.55 -3.10
N SER A 13 -7.27 8.16 -2.06
CA SER A 13 -7.97 9.10 -1.18
C SER A 13 -7.05 9.84 -0.20
N GLY A 14 -5.76 9.47 -0.14
CA GLY A 14 -4.79 10.07 0.77
C GLY A 14 -4.89 9.60 2.22
N ALA A 15 -5.72 8.60 2.55
CA ALA A 15 -5.99 8.22 3.94
C ALA A 15 -5.15 7.04 4.43
N TYR A 16 -5.00 6.00 3.62
CA TYR A 16 -4.43 4.73 4.06
C TYR A 16 -3.36 4.20 3.12
N LEU A 17 -2.44 3.43 3.68
CA LEU A 17 -1.43 2.66 2.97
C LEU A 17 -1.52 1.19 3.40
N LEU A 18 -1.15 0.29 2.50
CA LEU A 18 -1.03 -1.14 2.76
C LEU A 18 0.42 -1.51 3.03
N GLU A 19 0.68 -2.15 4.16
CA GLU A 19 1.95 -2.80 4.47
C GLU A 19 2.09 -4.14 3.74
N CYS A 20 3.12 -4.23 2.91
CA CYS A 20 3.46 -5.40 2.12
C CYS A 20 4.83 -5.93 2.51
N THR A 21 4.91 -7.25 2.65
CA THR A 21 6.18 -7.99 2.76
C THR A 21 6.33 -8.86 1.52
N HIS A 22 7.46 -8.72 0.83
CA HIS A 22 7.83 -9.60 -0.28
C HIS A 22 9.03 -10.45 0.12
N CYS A 23 8.84 -11.77 0.13
CA CYS A 23 9.90 -12.72 0.42
C CYS A 23 10.72 -13.00 -0.85
N LEU A 24 12.04 -12.88 -0.74
CA LEU A 24 13.04 -13.15 -1.77
C LEU A 24 13.95 -14.27 -1.26
N GLY A 25 13.44 -15.51 -1.30
CA GLY A 25 14.12 -16.65 -0.68
C GLY A 25 14.19 -16.49 0.85
N ARG A 26 15.40 -16.36 1.40
CA ARG A 26 15.62 -16.14 2.85
C ARG A 26 15.53 -14.67 3.28
N ALA A 27 15.57 -13.74 2.33
CA ALA A 27 15.44 -12.31 2.60
C ALA A 27 13.97 -11.87 2.48
N TYR A 28 13.62 -10.77 3.13
CA TYR A 28 12.32 -10.13 2.99
C TYR A 28 12.49 -8.62 2.79
N ILE A 29 11.54 -8.02 2.08
CA ILE A 29 11.48 -6.58 1.87
C ILE A 29 10.09 -6.09 2.29
N ASP A 30 10.07 -5.18 3.26
CA ASP A 30 8.86 -4.49 3.70
C ASP A 30 8.71 -3.14 3.01
N TYR A 31 7.53 -2.92 2.42
CA TYR A 31 7.20 -1.72 1.67
C TYR A 31 5.72 -1.36 1.80
N LEU A 32 5.41 -0.09 1.57
CA LEU A 32 4.06 0.47 1.60
C LEU A 32 3.51 0.61 0.19
N MET A 33 2.21 0.36 0.01
CA MET A 33 1.47 0.62 -1.22
C MET A 33 0.30 1.57 -0.96
N TYR A 34 0.00 2.47 -1.90
CA TYR A 34 -1.21 3.30 -1.82
C TYR A 34 -2.46 2.41 -1.86
N CYS A 35 -3.43 2.69 -1.00
CA CYS A 35 -4.71 1.98 -1.01
C CYS A 35 -5.88 2.83 -0.51
N ASN A 36 -7.08 2.48 -0.94
CA ASN A 36 -8.32 3.02 -0.38
C ASN A 36 -9.02 1.91 0.42
N PHE A 37 -9.39 2.22 1.65
CA PHE A 37 -10.31 1.40 2.42
C PHE A 37 -11.70 1.41 1.77
N ILE A 38 -12.36 0.25 1.72
CA ILE A 38 -13.72 0.13 1.18
C ILE A 38 -14.71 -0.23 2.28
N LYS A 39 -14.47 -1.34 3.00
CA LYS A 39 -15.30 -1.77 4.12
C LYS A 39 -14.62 -2.85 4.96
N ASP A 40 -15.06 -3.02 6.20
CA ASP A 40 -14.78 -4.20 6.99
C ASP A 40 -15.55 -5.42 6.42
N MET A 41 -14.96 -6.60 6.59
CA MET A 41 -15.53 -7.88 6.21
C MET A 41 -15.97 -8.65 7.46
N PRO A 42 -16.99 -9.53 7.37
CA PRO A 42 -17.47 -10.30 8.52
C PRO A 42 -16.42 -11.21 9.17
N ASP A 43 -15.36 -11.56 8.44
CA ASP A 43 -14.26 -12.43 8.89
C ASP A 43 -13.11 -11.65 9.55
N GLY A 44 -13.32 -10.39 9.89
CA GLY A 44 -12.32 -9.52 10.53
C GLY A 44 -11.29 -8.92 9.58
N ARG A 45 -11.33 -9.27 8.29
CA ARG A 45 -10.50 -8.62 7.26
C ARG A 45 -11.12 -7.29 6.82
N VAL A 46 -10.36 -6.53 6.06
CA VAL A 46 -10.82 -5.31 5.38
C VAL A 46 -10.71 -5.49 3.88
N LYS A 47 -11.72 -5.02 3.15
CA LYS A 47 -11.70 -4.90 1.70
C LYS A 47 -11.07 -3.57 1.32
N ILE A 48 -10.04 -3.61 0.49
CA ILE A 48 -9.29 -2.42 0.05
C ILE A 48 -9.09 -2.43 -1.47
N LYS A 49 -8.98 -1.24 -2.08
CA LYS A 49 -8.48 -1.06 -3.45
C LYS A 49 -7.02 -0.65 -3.35
N VAL A 50 -6.10 -1.51 -3.77
CA VAL A 50 -4.66 -1.24 -3.77
C VAL A 50 -4.23 -0.76 -5.14
N PHE A 51 -3.38 0.25 -5.18
CA PHE A 51 -2.79 0.77 -6.41
C PHE A 51 -1.33 0.35 -6.49
N GLY A 52 -0.88 0.02 -7.70
CA GLY A 52 0.53 -0.25 -7.90
C GLY A 52 0.89 -0.36 -9.37
N SER A 53 2.17 -0.20 -9.64
CA SER A 53 2.77 -0.61 -10.90
C SER A 53 3.94 -1.54 -10.64
N ARG A 54 4.06 -2.60 -11.45
CA ARG A 54 5.26 -3.44 -11.48
C ARG A 54 5.51 -3.82 -12.94
N PHE A 55 6.72 -3.51 -13.41
CA PHE A 55 7.10 -3.67 -14.82
C PHE A 55 6.13 -2.91 -15.76
N SER A 56 5.50 -3.60 -16.72
CA SER A 56 4.54 -3.03 -17.67
C SER A 56 3.10 -2.97 -17.16
N MET A 57 2.82 -3.51 -15.98
CA MET A 57 1.46 -3.56 -15.43
C MET A 57 1.23 -2.40 -14.48
N THR A 58 0.34 -1.49 -14.87
CA THR A 58 -0.18 -0.40 -14.04
C THR A 58 -1.66 -0.65 -13.81
N GLY A 59 -2.11 -0.48 -12.57
CA GLY A 59 -3.54 -0.56 -12.28
C GLY A 59 -3.86 -0.61 -10.80
N SER A 60 -5.07 -1.09 -10.54
CA SER A 60 -5.57 -1.28 -9.18
C SER A 60 -6.17 -2.68 -9.02
N ARG A 61 -6.17 -3.18 -7.79
CA ARG A 61 -6.74 -4.50 -7.47
C ARG A 61 -7.45 -4.47 -6.12
N ILE A 62 -8.59 -5.14 -6.06
CA ILE A 62 -9.27 -5.40 -4.79
C ILE A 62 -8.51 -6.48 -4.01
N ARG A 63 -8.20 -6.19 -2.76
CA ARG A 63 -7.63 -7.16 -1.81
C ARG A 63 -8.46 -7.22 -0.54
N TYR A 64 -8.36 -8.36 0.13
CA TYR A 64 -8.93 -8.63 1.43
C TYR A 64 -7.76 -8.92 2.36
N VAL A 65 -7.49 -8.04 3.30
CA VAL A 65 -6.29 -8.10 4.16
C VAL A 65 -6.68 -7.98 5.62
N ASP A 66 -5.82 -8.44 6.50
CA ASP A 66 -5.96 -8.14 7.93
C ASP A 66 -5.92 -6.62 8.16
N LYS A 67 -6.77 -6.13 9.06
CA LYS A 67 -6.85 -4.70 9.40
C LYS A 67 -5.55 -4.13 9.97
N THR A 68 -4.75 -4.97 10.62
CA THR A 68 -3.42 -4.60 11.14
C THR A 68 -2.41 -4.27 10.05
N ARG A 69 -2.69 -4.64 8.79
CA ARG A 69 -1.81 -4.37 7.64
C ARG A 69 -2.06 -3.04 6.96
N ILE A 70 -3.04 -2.26 7.39
CA ILE A 70 -3.26 -0.92 6.88
C ILE A 70 -2.79 0.10 7.91
N CYS A 71 -2.10 1.13 7.46
CA CYS A 71 -1.64 2.24 8.29
C CYS A 71 -2.13 3.57 7.70
N GLU A 72 -2.28 4.56 8.56
CA GLU A 72 -2.61 5.92 8.13
C GLU A 72 -1.48 6.52 7.30
N SER A 73 -1.84 7.31 6.29
CA SER A 73 -0.88 7.99 5.42
C SER A 73 0.03 8.99 6.14
N SER A 74 -0.34 9.44 7.34
CA SER A 74 0.48 10.27 8.23
C SER A 74 1.85 9.65 8.54
N ILE A 75 1.98 8.33 8.36
CA ILE A 75 3.28 7.64 8.43
C ILE A 75 4.29 8.16 7.39
N LEU A 76 3.83 8.68 6.25
CA LEU A 76 4.71 9.22 5.22
C LEU A 76 5.47 10.46 5.72
N ASP A 77 4.77 11.36 6.41
CA ASP A 77 5.38 12.56 7.00
C ASP A 77 6.32 12.17 8.13
N LYS A 78 5.87 11.27 9.01
CA LYS A 78 6.64 10.81 10.18
C LYS A 78 8.00 10.23 9.81
N PHE A 79 8.08 9.49 8.71
CA PHE A 79 9.30 8.83 8.27
C PHE A 79 9.95 9.52 7.06
N ASN A 80 9.49 10.72 6.68
CA ASN A 80 9.94 11.46 5.51
C ASN A 80 9.98 10.58 4.23
N LEU A 81 8.95 9.74 4.08
CA LEU A 81 8.80 8.81 2.97
C LEU A 81 8.12 9.52 1.81
N ALA A 82 8.90 10.29 1.06
CA ALA A 82 8.44 10.88 -0.19
C ALA A 82 8.61 9.90 -1.36
N TRP A 83 7.68 9.96 -2.33
CA TRP A 83 7.99 9.48 -3.67
C TRP A 83 9.18 10.27 -4.22
N ARG A 84 10.27 9.57 -4.57
CA ARG A 84 11.43 10.21 -5.21
C ARG A 84 11.19 10.28 -6.72
N LYS A 85 11.13 11.50 -7.27
CA LYS A 85 11.38 11.75 -8.69
C LYS A 85 12.77 11.20 -9.01
N GLN A 86 12.86 10.19 -9.87
CA GLN A 86 14.11 9.91 -10.58
C GLN A 86 14.22 10.87 -11.76
#